data_AF-A0A372Q809-F1
#
_entry.id   AF-A0A372Q809-F1
#
_cell.length_a   1.000
_cell.length_b   1.000
_cell.length_c   1.000
_cell.angle_alpha   90.00
_cell.angle_beta   90.00
_cell.angle_gamma   90.00
#
_symmetry.space_group_name_H-M   'P 1'
#
loop_
_entity.id
_entity.type
_entity.pdbx_description
1 polymer ?
#
loop_
_entity_poly.entity_id
_entity_poly.type
_entity_poly.pdbx_seq_one_letter_code
_entity_poly.pdbx_strand_id
1 'polypeptide(L)'
;MEVDLCFVMDCTSSMGSHIEGAKSSIKKVVDYMANMKPAIVVRVGFCGYRDHCDGSDRLQIIEFTTSCDEFKNNVSNVSALGGGDDPEDVLGGLNAAVTSMAWRNPTRVLLHIADCPPHGRRFTNMSDTYPDGDPNGLTAEQVLREMRSADIYYFFGKITEYTETMTRVFQSIIGEYPVFDIKNTPDPEELVEKFFDATCSAINTAITLRGE
;
A
#
# COMPACT_ATOMS: atom_id res chain seq x y z
N MET A 1 14.80 -16.83 5.83
CA MET A 1 13.63 -15.98 6.13
C MET A 1 12.78 -15.85 4.89
N GLU A 2 11.46 -16.00 5.05
CA GLU A 2 10.49 -15.97 3.96
C GLU A 2 9.53 -14.79 4.19
N VAL A 3 9.45 -13.89 3.21
CA VAL A 3 8.69 -12.64 3.30
C VAL A 3 7.73 -12.55 2.13
N ASP A 4 6.48 -12.18 2.39
CA ASP A 4 5.55 -11.68 1.39
C ASP A 4 5.48 -10.15 1.51
N LEU A 5 5.76 -9.45 0.41
CA LEU A 5 5.74 -7.99 0.33
C LEU A 5 4.68 -7.54 -0.68
N CYS A 6 3.62 -6.90 -0.21
CA CYS A 6 2.58 -6.35 -1.06
C CYS A 6 2.68 -4.82 -1.11
N PHE A 7 2.64 -4.26 -2.32
CA PHE A 7 2.46 -2.84 -2.53
C PHE A 7 0.99 -2.56 -2.87
N VAL A 8 0.35 -1.68 -2.11
CA VAL A 8 -0.98 -1.15 -2.45
C VAL A 8 -0.80 0.28 -2.93
N MET A 9 -1.37 0.64 -4.07
CA MET A 9 -1.10 1.96 -4.65
C MET A 9 -2.33 2.59 -5.26
N ASP A 10 -2.54 3.86 -4.93
CA ASP A 10 -3.43 4.73 -5.66
C ASP A 10 -2.99 4.84 -7.13
N CYS A 11 -3.90 4.55 -8.05
CA CYS A 11 -3.66 4.58 -9.49
C CYS A 11 -4.59 5.54 -10.23
N THR A 12 -5.20 6.51 -9.53
CA THR A 12 -6.12 7.47 -10.13
C THR A 12 -5.36 8.57 -10.87
N SER A 13 -6.07 9.47 -11.56
CA SER A 13 -5.40 10.49 -12.38
C SER A 13 -4.61 11.52 -11.54
N SER A 14 -4.96 11.75 -10.26
CA SER A 14 -4.24 12.67 -9.36
C SER A 14 -2.78 12.23 -9.15
N MET A 15 -2.54 10.92 -9.19
CA MET A 15 -1.21 10.31 -9.11
C MET A 15 -0.33 10.56 -10.34
N GLY A 16 -0.81 11.23 -11.39
CA GLY A 16 -0.08 11.40 -12.65
C GLY A 16 1.35 11.92 -12.52
N SER A 17 1.59 12.91 -11.64
CA SER A 17 2.95 13.45 -11.41
C SER A 17 3.80 12.60 -10.45
N HIS A 18 3.18 11.65 -9.75
CA HIS A 18 3.78 10.86 -8.67
C HIS A 18 4.05 9.41 -9.06
N ILE A 19 3.29 8.85 -10.01
CA ILE A 19 3.26 7.41 -10.24
C ILE A 19 4.58 6.86 -10.79
N GLU A 20 5.30 7.59 -11.63
CA GLU A 20 6.64 7.16 -12.08
C GLU A 20 7.65 7.14 -10.93
N GLY A 21 7.56 8.11 -10.02
CA GLY A 21 8.37 8.14 -8.80
C GLY A 21 8.05 6.94 -7.90
N ALA A 22 6.76 6.67 -7.65
CA ALA A 22 6.33 5.53 -6.86
C ALA A 22 6.78 4.19 -7.48
N LYS A 23 6.57 3.99 -8.79
CA LYS A 23 7.04 2.80 -9.52
C LYS A 23 8.56 2.64 -9.45
N SER A 24 9.32 3.72 -9.56
CA SER A 24 10.79 3.71 -9.43
C SER A 24 11.21 3.24 -8.05
N SER A 25 10.60 3.78 -6.98
CA SER A 25 10.87 3.38 -5.60
C SER A 25 10.53 1.91 -5.34
N ILE A 26 9.37 1.44 -5.83
CA ILE A 26 8.97 0.03 -5.74
C ILE A 26 10.05 -0.88 -6.36
N LYS A 27 10.50 -0.57 -7.58
CA LYS A 27 11.54 -1.35 -8.27
C LYS A 27 12.86 -1.37 -7.49
N LYS A 28 13.29 -0.23 -6.95
CA LYS A 28 14.49 -0.13 -6.13
C LYS A 28 14.41 -0.97 -4.86
N VAL A 29 13.26 -1.01 -4.18
CA VAL A 29 13.05 -1.86 -3.00
C VAL A 29 13.15 -3.34 -3.36
N VAL A 30 12.51 -3.74 -4.47
CA VAL A 30 12.58 -5.13 -4.96
C VAL A 30 14.03 -5.53 -5.26
N ASP A 31 14.77 -4.68 -5.99
CA ASP A 31 16.18 -4.92 -6.30
C ASP A 31 17.04 -4.97 -5.04
N TYR A 32 16.80 -4.08 -4.08
CA TYR A 32 17.51 -4.11 -2.80
C TYR A 32 17.30 -5.44 -2.07
N MET A 33 16.04 -5.85 -1.90
CA MET A 33 15.69 -7.04 -1.15
C MET A 33 16.24 -8.32 -1.78
N ALA A 34 16.27 -8.37 -3.12
CA ALA A 34 16.89 -9.47 -3.86
C ALA A 34 18.41 -9.61 -3.62
N ASN A 35 19.08 -8.52 -3.22
CA ASN A 35 20.53 -8.47 -3.00
C ASN A 35 20.93 -8.46 -1.51
N MET A 36 19.97 -8.46 -0.58
CA MET A 36 20.23 -8.38 0.86
C MET A 36 20.95 -9.64 1.40
N LYS A 37 21.81 -9.46 2.43
CA LYS A 37 22.51 -10.56 3.13
C LYS A 37 22.21 -10.55 4.63
N PRO A 38 21.91 -11.71 5.26
CA PRO A 38 21.75 -13.04 4.64
C PRO A 38 20.56 -13.08 3.67
N ALA A 39 20.61 -13.98 2.69
CA ALA A 39 19.61 -14.04 1.62
C ALA A 39 18.19 -14.26 2.19
N ILE A 40 17.26 -13.43 1.73
CA ILE A 40 15.84 -13.47 2.10
C ILE A 40 15.08 -14.00 0.88
N VAL A 41 14.20 -14.96 1.07
CA VAL A 41 13.26 -15.38 0.01
C VAL A 41 12.07 -14.44 0.06
N VAL A 42 11.94 -13.58 -0.94
CA VAL A 42 10.89 -12.56 -1.00
C VAL A 42 9.96 -12.87 -2.15
N ARG A 43 8.66 -12.87 -1.86
CA ARG A 43 7.61 -12.83 -2.87
C ARG A 43 7.03 -11.43 -2.90
N VAL A 44 6.98 -10.83 -4.07
CA VAL A 44 6.50 -9.45 -4.27
C VAL A 44 5.19 -9.45 -5.04
N GLY A 45 4.23 -8.68 -4.54
CA GLY A 45 2.89 -8.55 -5.11
C GLY A 45 2.44 -7.10 -5.13
N PHE A 46 1.42 -6.78 -5.93
CA PHE A 46 0.91 -5.42 -6.08
C PHE A 46 -0.61 -5.40 -6.22
N CYS A 47 -1.26 -4.43 -5.59
CA CYS A 47 -2.69 -4.15 -5.71
C CYS A 47 -2.91 -2.65 -5.97
N GLY A 48 -3.20 -2.30 -7.21
CA GLY A 48 -3.59 -0.95 -7.59
C GLY A 48 -5.09 -0.75 -7.38
N TYR A 49 -5.50 0.41 -6.89
CA TYR A 49 -6.90 0.80 -6.81
C TYR A 49 -7.16 2.15 -7.47
N ARG A 50 -8.41 2.38 -7.86
CA ARG A 50 -8.92 3.65 -8.38
C ARG A 50 -10.19 4.04 -7.64
N ASP A 51 -11.21 4.56 -8.31
CA ASP A 51 -12.50 4.91 -7.71
C ASP A 51 -13.59 3.88 -8.11
N HIS A 52 -14.70 3.87 -7.37
CA HIS A 52 -15.88 3.08 -7.61
C HIS A 52 -16.49 3.28 -9.01
N CYS A 53 -16.30 4.45 -9.63
CA CYS A 53 -16.79 4.71 -10.98
C CYS A 53 -15.96 4.05 -12.09
N ASP A 54 -14.76 3.53 -11.79
CA ASP A 54 -13.82 2.99 -12.78
C ASP A 54 -14.11 1.54 -13.23
N GLY A 55 -15.25 0.98 -12.83
CA GLY A 55 -15.74 -0.31 -13.35
C GLY A 55 -14.72 -1.45 -13.18
N SER A 56 -14.30 -2.07 -14.28
CA SER A 56 -13.31 -3.16 -14.26
C SER A 56 -11.88 -2.70 -13.98
N ASP A 57 -11.57 -1.41 -14.21
CA ASP A 57 -10.24 -0.86 -13.99
C ASP A 57 -10.05 -0.40 -12.53
N ARG A 58 -11.13 -0.38 -11.73
CA ARG A 58 -11.15 -0.03 -10.31
C ARG A 58 -10.07 -0.75 -9.50
N LEU A 59 -9.81 -2.03 -9.75
CA LEU A 59 -8.82 -2.83 -9.03
C LEU A 59 -7.88 -3.55 -10.01
N GLN A 60 -6.58 -3.51 -9.72
CA GLN A 60 -5.55 -4.18 -10.51
C GLN A 60 -4.64 -5.02 -9.60
N ILE A 61 -4.81 -6.34 -9.63
CA ILE A 61 -4.02 -7.27 -8.82
C ILE A 61 -2.91 -7.89 -9.68
N ILE A 62 -1.68 -7.79 -9.18
CA ILE A 62 -0.50 -8.54 -9.65
C ILE A 62 -0.13 -9.49 -8.52
N GLU A 63 -0.31 -10.79 -8.75
CA GLU A 63 -0.10 -11.82 -7.73
C GLU A 63 1.37 -11.92 -7.30
N PHE A 64 1.59 -12.44 -6.10
CA PHE A 64 2.91 -12.67 -5.54
C PHE A 64 3.80 -13.57 -6.43
N THR A 65 4.97 -13.06 -6.81
CA THR A 65 6.01 -13.80 -7.54
C THR A 65 7.37 -13.66 -6.86
N THR A 66 8.24 -14.67 -7.00
CA THR A 66 9.66 -14.57 -6.62
C THR A 66 10.52 -13.99 -7.74
N SER A 67 9.96 -13.80 -8.94
CA SER A 67 10.67 -13.23 -10.08
C SER A 67 10.64 -11.70 -10.01
N CYS A 68 11.77 -11.11 -9.60
CA CYS A 68 11.91 -9.65 -9.55
C CYS A 68 11.67 -9.02 -10.93
N ASP A 69 12.18 -9.61 -12.00
CA ASP A 69 12.03 -9.05 -13.35
C ASP A 69 10.59 -9.12 -13.86
N GLU A 70 9.88 -10.22 -13.59
CA GLU A 70 8.44 -10.34 -13.90
C GLU A 70 7.64 -9.26 -13.17
N PHE A 71 7.88 -9.12 -11.86
CA PHE A 71 7.19 -8.12 -11.05
C PHE A 71 7.47 -6.69 -11.55
N LYS A 72 8.74 -6.35 -11.79
CA LYS A 72 9.13 -5.02 -12.30
C LYS A 72 8.51 -4.73 -13.67
N ASN A 73 8.40 -5.72 -14.55
CA ASN A 73 7.73 -5.57 -15.85
C ASN A 73 6.23 -5.30 -15.67
N ASN A 74 5.54 -6.05 -14.80
CA ASN A 74 4.12 -5.85 -14.54
C ASN A 74 3.84 -4.46 -13.94
N VAL A 75 4.61 -4.04 -12.94
CA VAL A 75 4.48 -2.71 -12.29
C VAL A 75 4.77 -1.58 -13.28
N SER A 76 5.66 -1.78 -14.26
CA SER A 76 5.95 -0.75 -15.28
C SER A 76 4.73 -0.38 -16.11
N ASN A 77 3.77 -1.29 -16.27
CA ASN A 77 2.56 -1.10 -17.07
C ASN A 77 1.42 -0.43 -16.29
N VAL A 78 1.60 -0.18 -14.98
CA VAL A 78 0.60 0.52 -14.16
C VAL A 78 0.57 2.00 -14.52
N SER A 79 -0.63 2.52 -14.76
CA SER A 79 -0.87 3.89 -15.21
C SER A 79 -1.86 4.62 -14.29
N ALA A 80 -1.62 5.92 -14.11
CA ALA A 80 -2.47 6.86 -13.38
C ALA A 80 -3.63 7.29 -14.29
N LEU A 81 -4.81 6.76 -14.06
CA LEU A 81 -6.00 6.98 -14.89
C LEU A 81 -7.27 6.76 -14.08
N GLY A 82 -8.39 7.28 -14.57
CA GLY A 82 -9.66 7.15 -13.86
C GLY A 82 -9.73 8.08 -12.66
N GLY A 83 -10.47 7.66 -11.66
CA GLY A 83 -10.94 8.50 -10.56
C GLY A 83 -12.29 9.13 -10.86
N GLY A 84 -12.78 9.96 -9.93
CA GLY A 84 -14.03 10.68 -10.07
C GLY A 84 -13.99 11.98 -9.30
N ASP A 85 -14.30 11.89 -8.02
CA ASP A 85 -14.12 12.96 -7.04
C ASP A 85 -12.75 12.87 -6.35
N ASP A 86 -12.55 13.63 -5.27
CA ASP A 86 -11.23 13.70 -4.63
C ASP A 86 -10.89 12.44 -3.81
N PRO A 87 -11.79 11.90 -2.94
CA PRO A 87 -11.54 10.64 -2.25
C PRO A 87 -11.67 9.45 -3.21
N GLU A 88 -11.03 8.34 -2.85
CA GLU A 88 -10.86 7.18 -3.75
C GLU A 88 -11.27 5.87 -3.04
N ASP A 89 -11.30 4.75 -3.77
CA ASP A 89 -11.61 3.42 -3.21
C ASP A 89 -10.41 2.78 -2.46
N VAL A 90 -9.86 3.53 -1.51
CA VAL A 90 -8.74 3.07 -0.66
C VAL A 90 -9.12 1.80 0.10
N LEU A 91 -10.35 1.72 0.63
CA LEU A 91 -10.80 0.55 1.40
C LEU A 91 -10.96 -0.69 0.53
N GLY A 92 -11.47 -0.56 -0.70
CA GLY A 92 -11.54 -1.68 -1.64
C GLY A 92 -10.17 -2.16 -2.06
N GLY A 93 -9.21 -1.25 -2.30
CA GLY A 93 -7.81 -1.58 -2.57
C GLY A 93 -7.15 -2.36 -1.45
N LEU A 94 -7.25 -1.86 -0.20
CA LEU A 94 -6.71 -2.54 0.98
C LEU A 94 -7.41 -3.88 1.23
N ASN A 95 -8.73 -3.94 1.09
CA ASN A 95 -9.48 -5.18 1.25
C ASN A 95 -9.04 -6.24 0.23
N ALA A 96 -8.93 -5.87 -1.05
CA ALA A 96 -8.47 -6.77 -2.10
C ALA A 96 -7.05 -7.30 -1.82
N ALA A 97 -6.13 -6.44 -1.36
CA ALA A 97 -4.79 -6.85 -0.97
C ALA A 97 -4.81 -7.88 0.17
N VAL A 98 -5.68 -7.69 1.18
CA VAL A 98 -5.77 -8.57 2.35
C VAL A 98 -6.47 -9.90 2.02
N THR A 99 -7.57 -9.86 1.27
CA THR A 99 -8.45 -11.04 1.10
C THR A 99 -8.22 -11.83 -0.18
N SER A 100 -7.67 -11.20 -1.22
CA SER A 100 -7.59 -11.81 -2.56
C SER A 100 -6.17 -12.25 -2.94
N MET A 101 -5.13 -11.70 -2.32
CA MET A 101 -3.75 -12.08 -2.62
C MET A 101 -3.33 -13.35 -1.87
N ALA A 102 -2.47 -14.15 -2.49
CA ALA A 102 -2.05 -15.45 -1.94
C ALA A 102 -0.90 -15.32 -0.92
N TRP A 103 -1.18 -14.72 0.23
CA TRP A 103 -0.28 -14.67 1.39
C TRP A 103 0.03 -16.10 1.88
N ARG A 104 1.31 -16.49 1.90
CA ARG A 104 1.77 -17.84 2.32
C ARG A 104 2.94 -17.79 3.29
N ASN A 105 3.73 -16.73 3.26
CA ASN A 105 4.91 -16.61 4.11
C ASN A 105 4.53 -16.11 5.52
N PRO A 106 5.35 -16.46 6.55
CA PRO A 106 5.09 -16.04 7.93
C PRO A 106 5.22 -14.53 8.12
N THR A 107 6.19 -13.89 7.45
CA THR A 107 6.37 -12.44 7.51
C THR A 107 5.63 -11.78 6.36
N ARG A 108 4.65 -10.92 6.69
CA ARG A 108 3.74 -10.31 5.71
C ARG A 108 3.75 -8.79 5.87
N VAL A 109 4.15 -8.09 4.82
CA VAL A 109 4.27 -6.62 4.86
C VAL A 109 3.41 -6.03 3.75
N LEU A 110 2.60 -5.04 4.08
CA LEU A 110 1.79 -4.27 3.14
C LEU A 110 2.20 -2.81 3.21
N LEU A 111 2.66 -2.28 2.08
CA LEU A 111 3.07 -0.89 1.93
C LEU A 111 2.10 -0.17 1.01
N HIS A 112 1.34 0.74 1.60
CA HIS A 112 0.30 1.49 0.92
C HIS A 112 0.80 2.88 0.52
N ILE A 113 0.61 3.29 -0.73
CA ILE A 113 1.06 4.57 -1.28
C ILE A 113 -0.14 5.30 -1.88
N ALA A 114 -0.44 6.50 -1.39
CA ALA A 114 -1.59 7.27 -1.86
C ALA A 114 -1.43 8.78 -1.70
N ASP A 115 -2.09 9.54 -2.57
CA ASP A 115 -2.25 10.99 -2.47
C ASP A 115 -3.64 11.42 -1.98
N CYS A 116 -4.66 10.57 -2.06
CA CYS A 116 -6.03 10.85 -1.60
C CYS A 116 -6.55 9.87 -0.51
N PRO A 117 -7.50 10.30 0.35
CA PRO A 117 -8.10 9.48 1.40
C PRO A 117 -9.26 8.59 0.88
N PRO A 118 -9.77 7.62 1.67
CA PRO A 118 -11.01 6.91 1.36
C PRO A 118 -12.23 7.83 1.42
N HIS A 119 -13.28 7.43 0.72
CA HIS A 119 -14.62 8.00 0.87
C HIS A 119 -15.15 7.96 2.31
N GLY A 120 -15.91 9.00 2.65
CA GLY A 120 -16.60 9.19 3.91
C GLY A 120 -16.13 10.44 4.66
N ARG A 121 -17.09 11.24 5.15
CA ARG A 121 -16.84 12.49 5.92
C ARG A 121 -15.97 12.30 7.17
N ARG A 122 -15.82 11.07 7.64
CA ARG A 122 -14.94 10.73 8.77
C ARG A 122 -13.46 10.87 8.40
N PHE A 123 -13.11 10.70 7.13
CA PHE A 123 -11.72 10.67 6.66
C PHE A 123 -11.28 11.97 6.01
N THR A 124 -12.22 12.80 5.53
CA THR A 124 -11.91 14.02 4.80
C THR A 124 -13.08 15.01 4.78
N ASN A 125 -12.76 16.28 4.48
CA ASN A 125 -13.73 17.35 4.21
C ASN A 125 -13.74 17.76 2.73
N MET A 126 -13.10 16.97 1.86
CA MET A 126 -13.06 17.20 0.41
C MET A 126 -14.42 16.95 -0.24
N SER A 127 -14.56 17.31 -1.51
CA SER A 127 -15.78 17.01 -2.27
C SER A 127 -15.89 15.50 -2.45
N ASP A 128 -16.95 14.88 -1.94
CA ASP A 128 -17.09 13.43 -1.85
C ASP A 128 -18.46 12.97 -2.39
N THR A 129 -18.46 12.10 -3.40
CA THR A 129 -19.65 11.49 -4.00
C THR A 129 -20.25 10.40 -3.12
N TYR A 130 -19.44 9.82 -2.22
CA TYR A 130 -19.84 8.80 -1.25
C TYR A 130 -19.57 9.26 0.20
N PRO A 131 -20.20 10.36 0.64
CA PRO A 131 -19.83 10.99 1.90
C PRO A 131 -20.27 10.22 3.15
N ASP A 132 -21.07 9.16 2.98
CA ASP A 132 -21.47 8.22 4.03
C ASP A 132 -20.51 6.99 4.12
N GLY A 133 -19.48 6.92 3.28
CA GLY A 133 -18.48 5.84 3.24
C GLY A 133 -18.58 4.97 1.98
N ASP A 134 -17.82 3.87 1.94
CA ASP A 134 -17.78 2.94 0.82
C ASP A 134 -19.20 2.45 0.43
N PRO A 135 -19.61 2.56 -0.84
CA PRO A 135 -20.95 2.21 -1.32
C PRO A 135 -21.25 0.71 -1.30
N ASN A 136 -20.23 -0.14 -1.15
CA ASN A 136 -20.38 -1.60 -1.02
C ASN A 136 -20.45 -2.04 0.45
N GLY A 137 -20.42 -1.10 1.40
CA GLY A 137 -20.53 -1.34 2.83
C GLY A 137 -19.22 -1.77 3.51
N LEU A 138 -18.06 -1.62 2.86
CA LEU A 138 -16.78 -1.82 3.52
C LEU A 138 -16.54 -0.73 4.57
N THR A 139 -16.08 -1.12 5.75
CA THR A 139 -15.66 -0.19 6.79
C THR A 139 -14.17 -0.30 7.06
N ALA A 140 -13.53 0.80 7.44
CA ALA A 140 -12.14 0.79 7.86
C ALA A 140 -11.92 -0.18 9.04
N GLU A 141 -12.89 -0.30 9.95
CA GLU A 141 -12.86 -1.27 11.04
C GLU A 141 -12.77 -2.71 10.54
N GLN A 142 -13.57 -3.10 9.54
CA GLN A 142 -13.52 -4.46 8.99
C GLN A 142 -12.18 -4.71 8.30
N VAL A 143 -11.80 -3.85 7.35
CA VAL A 143 -10.62 -4.06 6.50
C VAL A 143 -9.34 -4.08 7.35
N LEU A 144 -9.18 -3.10 8.24
CA LEU A 144 -7.94 -2.97 9.00
C LEU A 144 -7.85 -4.03 10.13
N ARG A 145 -8.97 -4.46 10.73
CA ARG A 145 -8.95 -5.57 11.69
C ARG A 145 -8.69 -6.91 11.02
N GLU A 146 -9.19 -7.12 9.81
CA GLU A 146 -8.86 -8.32 9.01
C GLU A 146 -7.36 -8.34 8.68
N MET A 147 -6.81 -7.20 8.23
CA MET A 147 -5.37 -7.04 8.00
C MET A 147 -4.53 -7.41 9.23
N ARG A 148 -4.91 -6.90 10.41
CA ARG A 148 -4.24 -7.23 11.68
C ARG A 148 -4.40 -8.72 12.01
N SER A 149 -5.58 -9.29 11.82
CA SER A 149 -5.85 -10.71 12.12
C SER A 149 -5.06 -11.65 11.20
N ALA A 150 -4.76 -11.20 9.99
CA ALA A 150 -3.89 -11.88 9.04
C ALA A 150 -2.39 -11.70 9.33
N ASP A 151 -2.02 -11.03 10.43
CA ASP A 151 -0.64 -10.69 10.83
C ASP A 151 0.12 -9.95 9.70
N ILE A 152 -0.58 -9.05 9.01
CA ILE A 152 -0.01 -8.18 7.98
C ILE A 152 0.43 -6.87 8.62
N TYR A 153 1.71 -6.56 8.51
CA TYR A 153 2.30 -5.32 9.01
C TYR A 153 2.06 -4.21 7.98
N TYR A 154 1.32 -3.19 8.40
CA TYR A 154 0.89 -2.07 7.56
C TYR A 154 1.84 -0.89 7.64
N PHE A 155 2.14 -0.29 6.49
CA PHE A 155 2.97 0.89 6.34
C PHE A 155 2.32 1.84 5.35
N PHE A 156 2.42 3.15 5.58
CA PHE A 156 1.77 4.14 4.72
C PHE A 156 2.76 5.19 4.19
N GLY A 157 2.93 5.21 2.87
CA GLY A 157 3.61 6.24 2.11
C GLY A 157 2.65 7.36 1.72
N LYS A 158 2.61 8.41 2.54
CA LYS A 158 1.82 9.62 2.34
C LYS A 158 2.42 10.48 1.23
N ILE A 159 1.66 10.79 0.19
CA ILE A 159 2.08 11.76 -0.84
C ILE A 159 1.51 13.15 -0.54
N THR A 160 0.31 13.29 0.02
CA THR A 160 -0.23 14.62 0.32
C THR A 160 -0.80 14.71 1.72
N GLU A 161 -1.01 15.94 2.17
CA GLU A 161 -1.69 16.27 3.43
C GLU A 161 -3.16 15.84 3.47
N TYR A 162 -3.77 15.50 2.33
CA TYR A 162 -5.17 15.08 2.27
C TYR A 162 -5.45 13.77 3.02
N THR A 163 -4.41 12.97 3.25
CA THR A 163 -4.48 11.67 3.92
C THR A 163 -4.20 11.75 5.43
N GLU A 164 -4.02 12.94 6.01
CA GLU A 164 -3.73 13.10 7.45
C GLU A 164 -4.87 12.61 8.34
N THR A 165 -6.10 13.00 8.04
CA THR A 165 -7.27 12.59 8.83
C THR A 165 -7.50 11.09 8.70
N MET A 166 -7.40 10.54 7.47
CA MET A 166 -7.39 9.08 7.25
C MET A 166 -6.36 8.40 8.15
N THR A 167 -5.12 8.89 8.18
CA THR A 167 -4.03 8.30 8.95
C THR A 167 -4.37 8.25 10.44
N ARG A 168 -4.86 9.36 11.01
CA ARG A 168 -5.27 9.41 12.44
C ARG A 168 -6.40 8.43 12.73
N VAL A 169 -7.40 8.35 11.84
CA VAL A 169 -8.52 7.42 12.00
C VAL A 169 -8.05 5.97 11.93
N PHE A 170 -7.21 5.62 10.96
CA PHE A 170 -6.69 4.27 10.82
C PHE A 170 -5.83 3.87 12.03
N GLN A 171 -4.97 4.76 12.52
CA GLN A 171 -4.17 4.52 13.73
C GLN A 171 -5.05 4.30 14.98
N SER A 172 -6.21 4.97 15.07
CA SER A 172 -7.18 4.71 16.16
C SER A 172 -7.82 3.31 16.10
N ILE A 173 -7.84 2.68 14.92
CA ILE A 173 -8.45 1.37 14.69
C ILE A 173 -7.42 0.24 14.85
N ILE A 174 -6.26 0.37 14.18
CA ILE A 174 -5.22 -0.66 14.13
C ILE A 174 -3.97 -0.37 14.95
N GLY A 175 -3.97 0.70 15.74
CA GLY A 175 -2.81 1.12 16.50
C GLY A 175 -1.81 1.86 15.62
N GLU A 176 -0.73 2.32 16.24
CA GLU A 176 0.31 3.05 15.52
C GLU A 176 0.96 2.17 14.46
N TYR A 177 1.12 2.74 13.27
CA TYR A 177 1.88 2.17 12.18
C TYR A 177 2.76 3.25 11.55
N PRO A 178 3.88 2.88 10.92
CA PRO A 178 4.79 3.86 10.35
C PRO A 178 4.22 4.58 9.13
N VAL A 179 4.44 5.90 9.08
CA VAL A 179 4.01 6.79 8.01
C VAL A 179 5.23 7.53 7.45
N PHE A 180 5.37 7.55 6.13
CA PHE A 180 6.49 8.19 5.42
C PHE A 180 5.95 9.26 4.50
N ASP A 181 6.54 10.46 4.54
CA ASP A 181 6.23 11.52 3.57
C ASP A 181 7.04 11.31 2.29
N ILE A 182 6.35 11.13 1.18
CA ILE A 182 6.92 10.91 -0.16
C ILE A 182 7.09 12.23 -0.92
N LYS A 183 6.28 13.26 -0.63
CA LYS A 183 6.24 14.51 -1.42
C LYS A 183 7.43 15.43 -1.17
N ASN A 184 8.16 15.22 -0.09
CA ASN A 184 9.31 16.03 0.29
C ASN A 184 10.63 15.26 0.37
N THR A 185 10.73 14.09 -0.24
CA THR A 185 12.01 13.36 -0.28
C THR A 185 12.68 13.63 -1.64
N PRO A 186 13.60 14.61 -1.73
CA PRO A 186 14.24 15.00 -3.00
C PRO A 186 15.08 13.88 -3.60
N ASP A 187 15.45 12.89 -2.79
CA ASP A 187 16.25 11.76 -3.20
C ASP A 187 15.46 10.44 -3.15
N PRO A 188 15.19 9.82 -4.31
CA PRO A 188 14.65 8.47 -4.38
C PRO A 188 15.47 7.42 -3.60
N GLU A 189 16.74 7.68 -3.28
CA GLU A 189 17.56 6.81 -2.41
C GLU A 189 17.21 6.98 -0.93
N GLU A 190 16.96 8.20 -0.44
CA GLU A 190 16.52 8.45 0.94
C GLU A 190 15.10 7.89 1.19
N LEU A 191 14.23 7.96 0.18
CA LEU A 191 12.91 7.34 0.23
C LEU A 191 13.03 5.83 0.32
N VAL A 192 13.92 5.24 -0.49
CA VAL A 192 14.23 3.81 -0.44
C VAL A 192 14.84 3.45 0.90
N GLU A 193 15.72 4.26 1.49
CA GLU A 193 16.33 4.01 2.80
C GLU A 193 15.29 4.04 3.92
N LYS A 194 14.41 5.05 3.98
CA LYS A 194 13.31 5.10 4.97
C LYS A 194 12.37 3.91 4.84
N PHE A 195 11.99 3.58 3.61
CA PHE A 195 11.13 2.44 3.31
C PHE A 195 11.83 1.11 3.61
N PHE A 196 13.13 1.05 3.39
CA PHE A 196 13.98 -0.08 3.67
C PHE A 196 14.14 -0.30 5.17
N ASP A 197 14.47 0.74 5.93
CA ASP A 197 14.57 0.72 7.39
C ASP A 197 13.24 0.32 8.02
N ALA A 198 12.14 0.84 7.48
CA ALA A 198 10.80 0.46 7.87
C ALA A 198 10.53 -1.02 7.63
N THR A 199 10.86 -1.52 6.43
CA THR A 199 10.68 -2.94 6.06
C THR A 199 11.56 -3.85 6.93
N CYS A 200 12.82 -3.47 7.18
CA CYS A 200 13.72 -4.21 8.07
C CYS A 200 13.25 -4.20 9.52
N SER A 201 12.78 -3.05 10.01
CA SER A 201 12.18 -2.93 11.33
C SER A 201 10.93 -3.79 11.47
N ALA A 202 10.06 -3.80 10.44
CA ALA A 202 8.88 -4.66 10.37
C ALA A 202 9.25 -6.13 10.49
N ILE A 203 10.22 -6.55 9.68
CA ILE A 203 10.70 -7.91 9.61
C ILE A 203 11.32 -8.32 10.96
N ASN A 204 12.23 -7.51 11.53
CA ASN A 204 12.87 -7.79 12.81
C ASN A 204 11.85 -7.85 13.95
N THR A 205 10.85 -6.97 13.94
CA THR A 205 9.76 -6.97 14.92
C THR A 205 8.92 -8.24 14.78
N ALA A 206 8.55 -8.61 13.55
CA ALA A 206 7.77 -9.81 13.27
C ALA A 206 8.52 -11.09 13.70
N ILE A 207 9.83 -11.17 13.46
CA ILE A 207 10.68 -12.29 13.95
C ILE A 207 10.68 -12.32 15.47
N THR A 208 10.96 -11.19 16.12
CA THR A 208 11.08 -11.10 17.58
C THR A 208 9.75 -11.47 18.26
N LEU A 209 8.62 -11.01 17.74
CA LEU A 209 7.28 -11.35 18.24
C LEU A 209 6.93 -12.83 18.05
N ARG A 210 7.51 -13.49 17.04
CA ARG A 210 7.31 -14.93 16.77
C ARG A 210 8.24 -15.84 17.58
N GLY A 211 9.22 -15.27 18.29
CA GLY A 211 10.07 -16.00 19.24
C GLY A 211 11.12 -16.90 18.58
N GLU A 212 11.52 -16.60 17.34
CA GLU A 212 12.63 -17.26 16.63
C GLU A 212 13.98 -16.56 16.84
#